data_AF-A0A1F8E9W8-F1
#
_entry.id   AF-A0A1F8E9W8-F1
#
_cell.length_a   1.000
_cell.length_b   1.000
_cell.length_c   1.000
_cell.angle_alpha   90.00
_cell.angle_beta   90.00
_cell.angle_gamma   90.00
#
_symmetry.space_group_name_H-M   'P 1'
#
loop_
_entity.id
_entity.type
_entity.pdbx_description
1 polymer ?
#
loop_
_entity_poly.entity_id
_entity_poly.type
_entity_poly.pdbx_seq_one_letter_code
_entity_poly.pdbx_strand_id
1 'polypeptide(L)'
;MRKIGIVAFAFGKPSLIRSNRIIAGITAKKAMEDNAPIFTQEDIQFPEELNLSVTYIKDKYGKPPSTLQIAKKAVKWAEANFFENLIVVAAGPHMWRCLRDIRRVAREEAGAWYFGAEIYPHPGMCFYKKEDWFCMDSTQPWTATEKEWQKRDWAIQFMPWWLYKRMAAG
;
A
#
# COMPACT_ATOMS: atom_id res chain seq x y z
N MET A 1 4.32 4.65 -24.39
CA MET A 1 4.73 4.61 -22.97
C MET A 1 3.85 3.60 -22.27
N ARG A 2 4.42 2.72 -21.42
CA ARG A 2 3.63 1.75 -20.65
C ARG A 2 2.70 2.50 -19.69
N LYS A 3 1.47 2.02 -19.50
CA LYS A 3 0.51 2.68 -18.61
C LYS A 3 0.82 2.34 -17.15
N ILE A 4 1.11 3.34 -16.33
CA ILE A 4 1.57 3.18 -14.95
C ILE A 4 0.43 3.54 -13.98
N GLY A 5 0.26 2.74 -12.93
CA GLY A 5 -0.51 3.09 -11.74
C GLY A 5 0.34 3.00 -10.48
N ILE A 6 0.08 3.84 -9.48
CA ILE A 6 0.79 3.82 -8.21
C ILE A 6 -0.16 3.41 -7.10
N VAL A 7 0.23 2.43 -6.29
CA VAL A 7 -0.53 1.99 -5.11
C VAL A 7 0.26 2.34 -3.85
N ALA A 8 -0.28 3.23 -3.03
CA ALA A 8 0.36 3.63 -1.78
C ALA A 8 -0.36 3.02 -0.58
N PHE A 9 0.41 2.44 0.35
CA PHE A 9 -0.09 1.86 1.60
C PHE A 9 0.40 2.68 2.77
N ALA A 10 -0.53 3.20 3.58
CA ALA A 10 -0.21 3.77 4.88
C ALA A 10 0.38 2.70 5.79
N PHE A 11 1.27 3.14 6.66
CA PHE A 11 1.93 2.27 7.63
C PHE A 11 1.19 2.25 8.97
N GLY A 12 0.76 3.43 9.44
CA GLY A 12 0.03 3.64 10.70
C GLY A 12 -1.05 4.70 10.59
N LYS A 13 -1.54 5.21 11.72
CA LYS A 13 -2.53 6.31 11.81
C LYS A 13 -2.11 7.33 12.88
N PRO A 14 -2.42 8.64 12.78
CA PRO A 14 -3.16 9.31 11.71
C PRO A 14 -2.31 9.59 10.46
N SER A 15 -2.87 10.29 9.47
CA SER A 15 -2.17 10.67 8.23
C SER A 15 -0.90 11.50 8.44
N LEU A 16 -0.83 12.26 9.53
CA LEU A 16 0.26 13.20 9.82
C LEU A 16 1.51 12.55 10.41
N ILE A 17 1.49 11.24 10.73
CA ILE A 17 2.69 10.57 11.25
C ILE A 17 3.82 10.62 10.23
N ARG A 18 5.07 10.58 10.72
CA ARG A 18 6.28 10.68 9.89
C ARG A 18 6.28 9.69 8.72
N SER A 19 5.94 8.43 8.97
CA SER A 19 5.96 7.37 7.94
C SER A 19 4.96 7.63 6.81
N ASN A 20 3.73 8.04 7.13
CA ASN A 20 2.71 8.34 6.13
C ASN A 20 3.07 9.59 5.32
N ARG A 21 3.70 10.61 5.93
CA ARG A 21 4.23 11.78 5.20
C ARG A 21 5.36 11.41 4.23
N ILE A 22 6.26 10.51 4.62
CA ILE A 22 7.31 9.99 3.73
C ILE A 22 6.69 9.24 2.54
N ILE A 23 5.73 8.34 2.81
CA ILE A 23 5.01 7.60 1.77
C ILE A 23 4.31 8.58 0.81
N ALA A 24 3.58 9.56 1.35
CA ALA A 24 2.91 10.58 0.56
C ALA A 24 3.88 11.37 -0.33
N GLY A 25 5.01 11.83 0.22
CA GLY A 25 6.01 12.58 -0.54
C GLY A 25 6.61 11.78 -1.70
N ILE A 26 6.96 10.51 -1.46
CA ILE A 26 7.51 9.62 -2.49
C ILE A 26 6.46 9.33 -3.56
N THR A 27 5.22 9.02 -3.14
CA THR A 27 4.12 8.76 -4.06
C THR A 27 3.80 9.97 -4.93
N ALA A 28 3.70 11.17 -4.33
CA ALA A 28 3.43 12.40 -5.06
C ALA A 28 4.51 12.69 -6.09
N LYS A 29 5.79 12.62 -5.69
CA LYS A 29 6.92 12.82 -6.59
C LYS A 29 6.84 11.87 -7.78
N LYS A 30 6.62 10.57 -7.52
CA LYS A 30 6.54 9.57 -8.60
C LYS A 30 5.34 9.77 -9.51
N ALA A 31 4.19 10.15 -8.95
CA ALA A 31 2.99 10.43 -9.73
C ALA A 31 3.18 11.61 -10.68
N MET A 32 3.87 12.67 -10.24
CA MET A 32 4.21 13.81 -11.09
C MET A 32 5.22 13.44 -12.18
N GLU A 33 6.27 12.68 -11.83
CA GLU A 33 7.30 12.23 -12.79
C GLU A 33 6.72 11.39 -13.93
N ASP A 34 5.80 10.48 -13.60
CA ASP A 34 5.23 9.54 -14.57
C ASP A 34 3.86 9.96 -15.13
N ASN A 35 3.30 11.09 -14.66
CA ASN A 35 1.91 11.49 -14.87
C ASN A 35 0.93 10.32 -14.58
N ALA A 36 1.14 9.63 -13.46
CA ALA A 36 0.46 8.38 -13.11
C ALA A 36 -0.60 8.60 -12.01
N PRO A 37 -1.79 7.99 -12.14
CA PRO A 37 -2.81 8.04 -11.09
C PRO A 37 -2.42 7.18 -9.88
N ILE A 38 -2.95 7.56 -8.73
CA ILE A 38 -2.67 6.95 -7.42
C ILE A 38 -3.91 6.24 -6.89
N PHE A 39 -3.73 5.06 -6.31
CA PHE A 39 -4.71 4.38 -5.47
C PHE A 39 -4.18 4.27 -4.04
N THR A 40 -4.92 4.78 -3.06
CA THR A 40 -4.48 4.74 -1.65
C THR A 40 -5.64 4.85 -0.66
N GLN A 41 -5.34 4.81 0.64
CA GLN A 41 -6.29 4.99 1.75
C GLN A 41 -6.21 6.42 2.32
N GLU A 42 -7.19 6.84 3.10
CA GLU A 42 -7.32 8.21 3.62
C GLU A 42 -6.15 8.66 4.53
N ASP A 43 -5.40 7.71 5.09
CA ASP A 43 -4.21 7.99 5.90
C ASP A 43 -2.98 8.43 5.07
N ILE A 44 -3.06 8.42 3.73
CA ILE A 44 -2.06 9.04 2.85
C ILE A 44 -2.70 10.27 2.20
N GLN A 45 -2.34 11.45 2.70
CA GLN A 45 -2.87 12.72 2.21
C GLN A 45 -1.85 13.45 1.35
N PHE A 46 -2.33 14.12 0.31
CA PHE A 46 -1.54 14.92 -0.60
C PHE A 46 -2.04 16.37 -0.56
N PRO A 47 -1.16 17.37 -0.72
CA PRO A 47 -1.58 18.75 -0.90
C PRO A 47 -2.45 18.89 -2.17
N GLU A 48 -3.56 19.63 -2.06
CA GLU A 48 -4.50 19.83 -3.18
C GLU A 48 -3.85 20.56 -4.36
N GLU A 49 -2.86 21.41 -4.08
CA GLU A 49 -2.14 22.22 -5.07
C GLU A 49 -1.37 21.38 -6.08
N LEU A 50 -1.09 20.10 -5.76
CA LEU A 50 -0.39 19.18 -6.66
C LEU A 50 -1.28 18.63 -7.78
N ASN A 51 -2.61 18.83 -7.74
CA ASN A 51 -3.56 18.37 -8.76
C ASN A 51 -3.39 16.88 -9.14
N LEU A 52 -3.08 16.02 -8.17
CA LEU A 52 -2.86 14.59 -8.41
C LEU A 52 -4.19 13.84 -8.63
N SER A 53 -4.19 12.90 -9.57
CA SER A 53 -5.33 11.98 -9.76
C SER A 53 -5.28 10.87 -8.71
N VAL A 54 -6.07 11.00 -7.65
CA VAL A 54 -6.05 10.07 -6.50
C VAL A 54 -7.41 9.39 -6.32
N THR A 55 -7.39 8.05 -6.26
CA THR A 55 -8.54 7.22 -5.89
C THR A 55 -8.38 6.74 -4.45
N TYR A 56 -9.28 7.16 -3.57
CA TYR A 56 -9.26 6.79 -2.16
C TYR A 56 -10.15 5.57 -1.86
N ILE A 57 -9.60 4.61 -1.11
CA ILE A 57 -10.39 3.60 -0.40
C ILE A 57 -10.82 4.16 0.95
N LYS A 58 -12.14 4.26 1.14
CA LYS A 58 -12.75 4.71 2.40
C LYS A 58 -12.72 3.62 3.47
N ASP A 59 -12.60 4.07 4.72
CA ASP A 59 -12.84 3.23 5.90
C ASP A 59 -14.29 2.72 5.91
N LYS A 60 -14.49 1.50 6.41
CA LYS A 60 -15.82 0.91 6.57
C LYS A 60 -16.17 0.89 8.05
N TYR A 61 -17.19 1.65 8.45
CA TYR A 61 -17.62 1.76 9.86
C TYR A 61 -16.49 2.15 10.82
N GLY A 62 -15.64 3.10 10.42
CA GLY A 62 -14.50 3.57 11.21
C GLY A 62 -13.34 2.56 11.34
N LYS A 63 -13.41 1.42 10.64
CA LYS A 63 -12.32 0.45 10.58
C LYS A 63 -11.47 0.70 9.34
N PRO A 64 -10.14 0.90 9.48
CA PRO A 64 -9.26 0.99 8.34
C PRO A 64 -9.26 -0.31 7.54
N PRO A 65 -9.19 -0.23 6.20
CA PRO A 65 -9.13 -1.41 5.38
C PRO A 65 -7.85 -2.19 5.65
N SER A 66 -7.96 -3.52 5.68
CA SER A 66 -6.80 -4.41 5.77
C SER A 66 -5.91 -4.28 4.52
N THR A 67 -4.63 -4.65 4.63
CA THR A 67 -3.71 -4.67 3.47
C THR A 67 -4.28 -5.50 2.32
N LEU A 68 -4.94 -6.62 2.61
CA LEU A 68 -5.62 -7.43 1.60
C LEU A 68 -6.82 -6.71 0.96
N GLN A 69 -7.64 -6.01 1.74
CA GLN A 69 -8.78 -5.26 1.19
C GLN A 69 -8.31 -4.14 0.24
N ILE A 70 -7.22 -3.45 0.60
CA ILE A 70 -6.58 -2.45 -0.26
C ILE A 70 -6.06 -3.13 -1.52
N ALA A 71 -5.32 -4.25 -1.39
CA ALA A 71 -4.77 -4.98 -2.52
C ALA A 71 -5.86 -5.45 -3.51
N LYS A 72 -6.98 -5.98 -3.01
CA LYS A 72 -8.15 -6.37 -3.83
C LYS A 72 -8.71 -5.22 -4.64
N LYS A 73 -8.93 -4.06 -4.01
CA LYS A 73 -9.45 -2.89 -4.73
C LYS A 73 -8.42 -2.28 -5.67
N ALA A 74 -7.14 -2.27 -5.29
CA ALA A 74 -6.05 -1.78 -6.12
C ALA A 74 -5.87 -2.62 -7.39
N VAL A 75 -5.98 -3.94 -7.29
CA VAL A 75 -5.92 -4.84 -8.46
C VAL A 75 -7.09 -4.59 -9.41
N LYS A 76 -8.33 -4.51 -8.91
CA LYS A 76 -9.50 -4.19 -9.74
C LYS A 76 -9.39 -2.81 -10.39
N TRP A 77 -8.90 -1.83 -9.63
CA TRP A 77 -8.61 -0.49 -10.15
C TRP A 77 -7.57 -0.54 -11.26
N ALA A 78 -6.50 -1.33 -11.10
CA ALA A 78 -5.45 -1.45 -12.10
C ALA A 78 -5.91 -2.18 -13.37
N GLU A 79 -6.69 -3.24 -13.22
CA GLU A 79 -7.32 -3.97 -14.31
C GLU A 79 -8.28 -3.08 -15.11
N ALA A 80 -9.20 -2.38 -14.43
CA ALA A 80 -10.17 -1.49 -15.08
C ALA A 80 -9.50 -0.33 -15.84
N ASN A 81 -8.29 0.05 -15.43
CA ASN A 81 -7.51 1.08 -16.09
C ASN A 81 -6.45 0.51 -17.04
N PHE A 82 -6.34 -0.81 -17.22
CA PHE A 82 -5.34 -1.45 -18.08
C PHE A 82 -3.90 -0.98 -17.78
N PHE A 83 -3.52 -0.87 -16.49
CA PHE A 83 -2.12 -0.56 -16.16
C PHE A 83 -1.22 -1.75 -16.48
N GLU A 84 -0.13 -1.48 -17.20
CA GLU A 84 0.93 -2.46 -17.48
C GLU A 84 1.94 -2.50 -16.34
N ASN A 85 2.13 -1.39 -15.63
CA ASN A 85 3.07 -1.29 -14.52
C ASN A 85 2.34 -0.80 -13.27
N LEU A 86 2.48 -1.54 -12.16
CA LEU A 86 1.92 -1.16 -10.87
C LEU A 86 3.06 -0.95 -9.85
N ILE A 87 3.30 0.32 -9.52
CA ILE A 87 4.33 0.71 -8.56
C ILE A 87 3.74 0.69 -7.16
N VAL A 88 4.36 -0.08 -6.27
CA VAL A 88 3.93 -0.18 -4.87
C VAL A 88 4.80 0.70 -3.98
N VAL A 89 4.17 1.62 -3.25
CA VAL A 89 4.81 2.49 -2.25
C VAL A 89 4.28 2.10 -0.87
N ALA A 90 5.16 1.60 -0.01
CA ALA A 90 4.84 1.19 1.35
C ALA A 90 6.10 1.26 2.21
N ALA A 91 5.94 1.46 3.52
CA ALA A 91 7.07 1.41 4.45
C ALA A 91 7.88 0.12 4.29
N GLY A 92 9.21 0.21 4.44
CA GLY A 92 10.12 -0.94 4.26
C GLY A 92 9.67 -2.21 4.99
N PRO A 93 9.35 -2.16 6.30
CA PRO A 93 8.84 -3.31 7.07
C PRO A 93 7.53 -3.91 6.55
N HIS A 94 6.72 -3.13 5.83
CA HIS A 94 5.39 -3.53 5.33
C HIS A 94 5.39 -3.95 3.86
N MET A 95 6.44 -3.56 3.11
CA MET A 95 6.53 -3.76 1.67
C MET A 95 6.32 -5.22 1.24
N TRP A 96 6.94 -6.17 1.93
CA TRP A 96 6.83 -7.59 1.59
C TRP A 96 5.37 -8.07 1.63
N ARG A 97 4.59 -7.61 2.62
CA ARG A 97 3.18 -7.98 2.79
C ARG A 97 2.31 -7.33 1.72
N CYS A 98 2.53 -6.04 1.43
CA CYS A 98 1.84 -5.34 0.35
C CYS A 98 2.05 -6.03 -1.02
N LEU A 99 3.31 -6.34 -1.35
CA LEU A 99 3.64 -7.03 -2.60
C LEU A 99 3.07 -8.45 -2.65
N ARG A 100 3.17 -9.21 -1.56
CA ARG A 100 2.57 -10.54 -1.45
C ARG A 100 1.07 -10.48 -1.73
N ASP A 101 0.36 -9.58 -1.05
CA ASP A 101 -1.09 -9.49 -1.13
C ASP A 101 -1.53 -9.04 -2.53
N ILE A 102 -0.93 -7.99 -3.10
CA ILE A 102 -1.22 -7.55 -4.47
C ILE A 102 -0.96 -8.69 -5.47
N ARG A 103 0.23 -9.32 -5.44
CA ARG A 103 0.58 -10.35 -6.43
C ARG A 103 -0.30 -11.59 -6.31
N ARG A 104 -0.66 -12.00 -5.09
CA ARG A 104 -1.59 -13.13 -4.88
C ARG A 104 -2.98 -12.80 -5.37
N VAL A 105 -3.51 -11.62 -5.02
CA VAL A 105 -4.82 -11.16 -5.51
C VAL A 105 -4.82 -11.07 -7.03
N ALA A 106 -3.80 -10.46 -7.64
CA ALA A 106 -3.72 -10.34 -9.09
C ALA A 106 -3.73 -11.71 -9.77
N ARG A 107 -2.96 -12.67 -9.24
CA ARG A 107 -2.95 -14.06 -9.74
C ARG A 107 -4.30 -14.78 -9.55
N GLU A 108 -4.98 -14.56 -8.44
CA GLU A 108 -6.23 -15.26 -8.10
C GLU A 108 -7.48 -14.63 -8.72
N GLU A 109 -7.48 -13.31 -8.95
CA GLU A 109 -8.70 -12.54 -9.26
C GLU A 109 -8.63 -11.77 -10.59
N ALA A 110 -7.46 -11.40 -11.11
CA ALA A 110 -7.33 -10.50 -12.27
C ALA A 110 -7.08 -11.20 -13.62
N GLY A 111 -7.28 -12.52 -13.67
CA GLY A 111 -7.24 -13.32 -14.89
C GLY A 111 -6.04 -13.02 -15.80
N ALA A 112 -6.32 -12.67 -17.06
CA ALA A 112 -5.31 -12.42 -18.09
C ALA A 112 -4.47 -11.15 -17.84
N TRP A 113 -5.02 -10.13 -17.17
CA TRP A 113 -4.31 -8.87 -16.91
C TRP A 113 -3.00 -9.10 -16.15
N TYR A 114 -3.02 -9.99 -15.15
CA TYR A 114 -1.84 -10.28 -14.33
C TYR A 114 -0.62 -10.75 -15.14
N PHE A 115 -0.82 -11.46 -16.25
CA PHE A 115 0.30 -11.98 -17.06
C PHE A 115 0.99 -10.90 -17.88
N GLY A 116 0.34 -9.77 -18.13
CA GLY A 116 0.91 -8.61 -18.80
C GLY A 116 1.37 -7.49 -17.86
N ALA A 117 1.08 -7.62 -16.55
CA ALA A 117 1.34 -6.56 -15.57
C ALA A 117 2.63 -6.79 -14.76
N GLU A 118 3.50 -5.78 -14.72
CA GLU A 118 4.67 -5.76 -13.84
C GLU A 118 4.34 -5.08 -12.51
N ILE A 119 4.57 -5.78 -11.40
CA ILE A 119 4.26 -5.28 -10.04
C ILE A 119 5.54 -5.24 -9.22
N TYR A 120 6.00 -4.04 -8.87
CA TYR A 120 7.30 -3.84 -8.22
C TYR A 120 7.27 -2.73 -7.16
N PRO A 121 8.13 -2.81 -6.13
CA PRO A 121 8.27 -1.75 -5.15
C PRO A 121 8.93 -0.51 -5.76
N HIS A 122 8.54 0.68 -5.29
CA HIS A 122 9.27 1.90 -5.64
C HIS A 122 10.70 1.86 -5.04
N PRO A 123 11.76 2.10 -5.85
CA PRO A 123 13.13 2.00 -5.36
C PRO A 123 13.46 3.02 -4.28
N GLY A 124 12.81 4.20 -4.29
CA GLY A 124 13.00 5.24 -3.28
C GLY A 124 12.72 4.81 -1.84
N MET A 125 12.05 3.68 -1.62
CA MET A 125 11.82 3.16 -0.27
C MET A 125 13.10 2.63 0.40
N CYS A 126 14.15 2.30 -0.38
CA CYS A 126 15.41 1.77 0.18
C CYS A 126 16.30 2.84 0.83
N PHE A 127 16.02 4.13 0.62
CA PHE A 127 16.80 5.22 1.21
C PHE A 127 16.48 5.48 2.69
N TYR A 128 15.42 4.86 3.21
CA TYR A 128 14.99 5.04 4.59
C TYR A 128 15.35 3.81 5.41
N LYS A 129 15.88 4.05 6.61
CA LYS A 129 16.21 2.98 7.54
C LYS A 129 14.94 2.42 8.16
N LYS A 130 15.06 1.27 8.79
CA LYS A 130 13.91 0.56 9.37
C LYS A 130 13.22 1.40 10.45
N GLU A 131 14.02 2.13 11.23
CA GLU A 131 13.58 2.95 12.36
C GLU A 131 12.80 4.19 11.91
N ASP A 132 12.99 4.64 10.66
CA ASP A 132 12.30 5.80 10.11
C ASP A 132 10.78 5.57 9.94
N TRP A 133 10.35 4.31 9.92
CA TRP A 133 8.96 3.93 9.68
C TRP A 133 8.11 3.88 10.94
N PHE A 134 8.71 3.58 12.10
CA PHE A 134 7.99 3.43 13.35
C PHE A 134 7.78 4.78 14.03
N CYS A 135 6.60 4.99 14.60
CA CYS A 135 6.22 6.30 15.14
C CYS A 135 5.34 6.16 16.38
N MET A 136 5.85 6.62 17.53
CA MET A 136 5.12 6.57 18.81
C MET A 136 3.81 7.36 18.79
N ASP A 137 3.67 8.35 17.90
CA ASP A 137 2.45 9.13 17.71
C ASP A 137 1.36 8.34 16.98
N SER A 138 1.65 7.10 16.55
CA SER A 138 0.67 6.28 15.88
C SER A 138 -0.40 5.77 16.85
N THR A 139 -1.67 5.97 16.52
CA THR A 139 -2.80 5.40 17.25
C THR A 139 -2.94 3.89 17.06
N GLN A 140 -2.09 3.29 16.21
CA GLN A 140 -1.97 1.85 16.01
C GLN A 140 -0.72 1.32 16.73
N PRO A 141 -0.84 0.68 17.91
CA PRO A 141 0.31 0.34 18.77
C PRO A 141 1.37 -0.53 18.08
N TRP A 142 0.94 -1.42 17.18
CA TRP A 142 1.83 -2.29 16.40
C TRP A 142 2.68 -1.56 15.36
N THR A 143 2.50 -0.25 15.16
CA THR A 143 3.33 0.58 14.26
C THR A 143 4.19 1.57 15.02
N ALA A 144 4.05 1.61 16.35
CA ALA A 144 4.80 2.51 17.21
C ALA A 144 6.27 2.08 17.35
N THR A 145 6.52 0.78 17.39
CA THR A 145 7.87 0.22 17.53
C THR A 145 8.06 -1.00 16.63
N GLU A 146 9.32 -1.30 16.32
CA GLU A 146 9.70 -2.50 15.58
C GLU A 146 9.24 -3.79 16.26
N LYS A 147 9.40 -3.87 17.58
CA LYS A 147 9.08 -5.06 18.36
C LYS A 147 7.59 -5.40 18.25
N GLU A 148 6.72 -4.40 18.41
CA GLU A 148 5.27 -4.60 18.29
C GLU A 148 4.86 -4.91 16.86
N TRP A 149 5.52 -4.31 15.87
CA TRP A 149 5.33 -4.67 14.46
C TRP A 149 5.68 -6.13 14.20
N GLN A 150 6.86 -6.58 14.60
CA GLN A 150 7.35 -7.94 14.37
C GLN A 150 6.43 -8.99 14.97
N LYS A 151 5.96 -8.80 16.21
CA LYS A 151 5.00 -9.71 16.85
C LYS A 151 3.77 -9.94 15.96
N ARG A 152 3.19 -8.86 15.43
CA ARG A 152 2.02 -8.91 14.54
C ARG A 152 2.38 -9.49 13.17
N ASP A 153 3.47 -9.04 12.59
CA ASP A 153 3.84 -9.36 11.21
C ASP A 153 4.30 -10.82 11.06
N TRP A 154 4.95 -11.38 12.09
CA TRP A 154 5.27 -12.81 12.15
C TRP A 154 4.01 -13.68 12.15
N ALA A 155 3.02 -13.31 12.97
CA ALA A 155 1.75 -14.04 13.00
C ALA A 155 1.09 -14.05 11.60
N ILE A 156 1.19 -12.95 10.83
CA ILE A 156 0.66 -12.86 9.47
C ILE A 156 1.53 -13.57 8.43
N GLN A 157 2.85 -13.58 8.61
CA GLN A 157 3.81 -14.20 7.70
C GLN A 157 3.67 -15.72 7.68
N PHE A 158 3.49 -16.33 8.84
CA PHE A 158 3.35 -17.79 8.98
C PHE A 158 1.89 -18.28 8.86
N MET A 159 0.92 -17.37 8.81
CA MET A 159 -0.48 -17.73 8.64
C MET A 159 -0.73 -18.35 7.26
N PRO A 160 -1.37 -19.53 7.18
CA PRO A 160 -1.82 -20.08 5.91
C PRO A 160 -2.71 -19.09 5.16
N TRP A 161 -2.51 -18.97 3.85
CA TRP A 161 -3.17 -17.95 3.04
C TRP A 161 -4.71 -17.98 3.11
N TRP A 162 -5.31 -19.18 3.13
CA TRP A 162 -6.76 -19.32 3.24
C TRP A 162 -7.29 -18.74 4.57
N LEU A 163 -6.54 -18.91 5.67
CA LEU A 163 -6.90 -18.37 6.98
C LEU A 163 -6.71 -16.85 7.01
N TYR A 164 -5.59 -16.38 6.45
CA TYR A 164 -5.33 -14.94 6.30
C TYR A 164 -6.44 -14.24 5.52
N LYS A 165 -6.87 -14.80 4.38
CA LYS A 165 -7.98 -14.26 3.58
C LYS A 165 -9.27 -14.16 4.39
N ARG A 166 -9.59 -15.19 5.18
CA ARG A 166 -10.80 -15.21 6.02
C ARG A 166 -10.77 -14.12 7.09
N MET A 167 -9.62 -13.91 7.74
CA MET A 167 -9.46 -12.88 8.77
C MET A 167 -9.46 -11.47 8.18
N ALA A 168 -8.80 -11.27 7.05
CA ALA A 168 -8.63 -9.95 6.43
C ALA A 168 -9.83 -9.50 5.58
N ALA A 169 -10.83 -10.36 5.36
CA ALA A 169 -12.07 -10.06 4.65
C ALA A 169 -13.14 -9.37 5.51
N GLY A 170 -12.99 -9.41 6.85
CA GLY A 170 -13.92 -8.83 7.83
C GLY A 170 -13.96 -7.30 7.85
#